data_AF-A0A6A5Z0W5-F1
#
_entry.id   AF-A0A6A5Z0W5-F1
#
_cell.length_a   1.000
_cell.length_b   1.000
_cell.length_c   1.000
_cell.angle_alpha   90.00
_cell.angle_beta   90.00
_cell.angle_gamma   90.00
#
_symmetry.space_group_name_H-M   'P 1'
#
loop_
_entity.id
_entity.type
_entity.pdbx_description
1 polymer ?
#
loop_
_entity_poly.entity_id
_entity_poly.type
_entity_poly.pdbx_seq_one_letter_code
_entity_poly.pdbx_strand_id
1 'polypeptide(L)'
;MSSFQLPLLLRSTQDKRITIALPSPSKAPDTEPAGSWSCCKCHRVKDIHFQPGLHPIGTLSCDCSHKPCDSCNYAGDISYFVPISEPLLVPIHGDKSSSITPFGIICTTCGLSWRARKVGGLRKMPSLHSPRYTTSSLGLLRKTQSIGFMRNIKKDRPLNKDVKSTSVCFTGIKCTCGTVSDYRTAGFRVVDGAGKAEEPPKPTLRHPKRYTDLRLLAKGVDSPTITLGQVEHPNPLRSAPVFKINVESA
;
A
#
# COMPACT_ATOMS: atom_id res chain seq x y z
N MET A 1 65.61 -2.18 -21.10
CA MET A 1 64.64 -1.69 -22.12
C MET A 1 64.19 -2.90 -22.92
N SER A 2 63.01 -3.44 -22.65
CA SER A 2 62.48 -4.58 -23.41
C SER A 2 61.02 -4.30 -23.72
N SER A 3 60.77 -4.01 -24.99
CA SER A 3 59.48 -3.62 -25.55
C SER A 3 58.76 -4.90 -26.00
N PHE A 4 57.74 -5.32 -25.25
CA PHE A 4 56.85 -6.40 -25.67
C PHE A 4 55.73 -5.82 -26.53
N GLN A 5 55.78 -6.12 -27.82
CA GLN A 5 54.77 -5.75 -28.80
C GLN A 5 53.82 -6.95 -28.97
N LEU A 6 52.58 -6.82 -28.50
CA LEU A 6 51.54 -7.83 -28.66
C LEU A 6 50.77 -7.61 -29.98
N PRO A 7 50.47 -8.68 -30.74
CA PRO A 7 49.73 -8.57 -32.00
C PRO A 7 48.23 -8.41 -31.75
N LEU A 8 47.67 -7.29 -32.24
CA LEU A 8 46.23 -7.05 -32.33
C LEU A 8 45.63 -7.92 -33.44
N LEU A 9 45.08 -9.07 -33.07
CA LEU A 9 44.22 -9.88 -33.96
C LEU A 9 42.80 -9.28 -33.97
N LEU A 10 42.54 -8.39 -34.93
CA LEU A 10 41.18 -7.97 -35.29
C LEU A 10 40.44 -9.15 -35.93
N ARG A 11 39.66 -9.87 -35.12
CA ARG A 11 38.66 -10.82 -35.63
C ARG A 11 37.42 -10.03 -36.05
N SER A 12 37.27 -9.87 -37.37
CA SER A 12 36.05 -9.39 -38.01
C SER A 12 34.93 -10.40 -37.79
N THR A 13 34.09 -10.17 -36.79
CA THR A 13 32.83 -10.91 -36.62
C THR A 13 31.84 -10.36 -37.63
N GLN A 14 31.53 -11.15 -38.67
CA GLN A 14 30.41 -10.88 -39.56
C GLN A 14 29.13 -10.87 -38.74
N ASP A 15 28.61 -9.67 -38.44
CA ASP A 15 27.28 -9.46 -37.90
C ASP A 15 26.24 -9.98 -38.90
N LYS A 16 25.80 -11.22 -38.71
CA LYS A 16 24.54 -11.70 -39.27
C LYS A 16 23.43 -10.86 -38.64
N ARG A 17 23.04 -9.78 -39.31
CA ARG A 17 21.79 -9.05 -39.05
C ARG A 17 20.64 -10.03 -39.22
N ILE A 18 20.25 -10.66 -38.12
CA ILE A 18 18.96 -11.33 -38.01
C ILE A 18 17.93 -10.21 -38.00
N THR A 19 17.38 -9.91 -39.17
CA THR A 19 16.18 -9.09 -39.30
C THR A 19 15.02 -9.89 -38.70
N ILE A 20 14.87 -9.79 -37.37
CA ILE A 20 13.68 -10.29 -36.70
C ILE A 20 12.55 -9.39 -37.20
N ALA A 21 11.73 -9.92 -38.12
CA ALA A 21 10.53 -9.25 -38.58
C ALA A 21 9.70 -8.93 -37.34
N LEU A 22 9.62 -7.64 -37.00
CA LEU A 22 8.79 -7.16 -35.91
C LEU A 22 7.36 -7.58 -36.27
N PRO A 23 6.68 -8.40 -35.44
CA PRO A 23 5.32 -8.81 -35.74
C PRO A 23 4.48 -7.55 -35.93
N SER A 24 3.89 -7.42 -37.12
CA SER A 24 3.01 -6.32 -37.48
C SER A 24 1.97 -6.13 -36.36
N PRO A 25 1.68 -4.88 -35.95
CA PRO A 25 0.74 -4.61 -34.86
C PRO A 25 -0.63 -5.16 -35.26
N SER A 26 -0.94 -6.38 -34.80
CA SER A 26 -2.25 -6.97 -34.92
C SER A 26 -3.22 -5.99 -34.27
N LYS A 27 -4.18 -5.48 -35.04
CA LYS A 27 -5.23 -4.57 -34.58
C LYS A 27 -5.70 -5.03 -33.20
N ALA A 28 -5.47 -4.19 -32.20
CA ALA A 28 -5.84 -4.50 -30.83
C ALA A 28 -7.34 -4.81 -30.82
N PRO A 29 -7.79 -5.90 -30.18
CA PRO A 29 -9.21 -6.14 -29.99
C PRO A 29 -9.80 -4.91 -29.31
N ASP A 30 -10.92 -4.39 -29.84
CA ASP A 30 -11.68 -3.25 -29.33
C ASP A 30 -12.19 -3.55 -27.91
N THR A 31 -11.28 -3.49 -26.95
CA THR A 31 -11.53 -3.80 -25.55
C THR A 31 -11.82 -2.47 -24.87
N GLU A 32 -13.06 -2.31 -24.42
CA GLU A 32 -13.50 -1.16 -23.65
C GLU A 32 -12.47 -0.83 -22.54
N PRO A 33 -12.15 0.46 -22.33
CA PRO A 33 -11.22 0.85 -21.29
C PRO A 33 -11.79 0.49 -19.92
N ALA A 34 -10.99 -0.20 -19.10
CA ALA A 34 -11.39 -0.56 -17.74
C ALA A 34 -11.47 0.68 -16.83
N GLY A 35 -10.74 1.74 -17.16
CA GLY A 35 -10.82 3.00 -16.45
C GLY A 35 -10.00 4.08 -17.13
N SER A 36 -9.80 5.18 -16.43
CA SER A 36 -8.97 6.28 -16.91
C SER A 36 -8.16 6.93 -15.78
N TRP A 37 -7.04 7.54 -16.16
CA TRP A 37 -6.16 8.30 -15.29
C TRP A 37 -5.97 9.71 -15.84
N SER A 38 -6.19 10.72 -15.01
CA SER A 38 -5.96 12.12 -15.35
C SER A 38 -4.75 12.67 -14.60
N CYS A 39 -3.82 13.23 -15.37
CA CYS A 39 -2.61 13.85 -14.85
C CYS A 39 -2.92 15.15 -14.09
N CYS A 40 -2.44 15.29 -12.85
CA CYS A 40 -2.69 16.50 -12.06
C CYS A 40 -1.99 17.77 -12.59
N LYS A 41 -0.96 17.65 -13.44
CA LYS A 41 -0.18 18.78 -13.95
C LYS A 41 -0.76 19.39 -15.23
N CYS A 42 -1.17 18.55 -16.16
CA CYS A 42 -1.63 18.99 -17.48
C CYS A 42 -3.06 18.54 -17.81
N HIS A 43 -3.74 17.87 -16.87
CA HIS A 43 -5.14 17.41 -16.95
C HIS A 43 -5.47 16.47 -18.12
N ARG A 44 -4.47 15.99 -18.86
CA ARG A 44 -4.65 14.98 -19.91
C ARG A 44 -5.12 13.67 -19.29
N VAL A 45 -6.12 13.08 -19.92
CA VAL A 45 -6.72 11.79 -19.55
C VAL A 45 -6.08 10.70 -20.40
N LYS A 46 -5.74 9.58 -19.78
CA LYS A 46 -5.22 8.38 -20.45
C LYS A 46 -6.06 7.19 -20.03
N ASP A 47 -6.48 6.40 -21.01
CA ASP A 47 -7.27 5.20 -20.77
C ASP A 47 -6.40 4.09 -20.18
N ILE A 48 -7.03 3.28 -19.34
CA ILE A 48 -6.43 2.15 -18.63
C ILE A 48 -7.09 0.88 -19.12
N HIS A 49 -6.28 -0.06 -19.60
CA HIS A 49 -6.71 -1.40 -19.96
C HIS A 49 -6.02 -2.39 -19.04
N PHE A 50 -6.79 -3.34 -18.50
CA PHE A 50 -6.22 -4.37 -17.66
C PHE A 50 -5.60 -5.50 -18.49
N GLN A 51 -4.40 -5.90 -18.10
CA GLN A 51 -3.66 -7.00 -18.72
C GLN A 51 -3.44 -8.14 -17.71
N PRO A 52 -3.44 -9.40 -18.18
CA PRO A 52 -3.02 -10.52 -17.34
C PRO A 52 -1.52 -10.40 -17.00
N GLY A 53 -1.11 -11.02 -15.88
CA GLY A 53 0.29 -11.06 -15.45
C GLY A 53 0.63 -10.10 -14.30
N LEU A 54 1.92 -9.77 -14.16
CA LEU A 54 2.47 -9.01 -13.02
C LEU A 54 2.22 -7.51 -13.10
N HIS A 55 1.97 -6.98 -14.30
CA HIS A 55 1.82 -5.56 -14.60
C HIS A 55 0.38 -5.29 -15.06
N PRO A 56 -0.61 -5.26 -14.16
CA PRO A 56 -2.01 -5.28 -14.54
C PRO A 56 -2.43 -4.07 -15.37
N ILE A 57 -1.73 -2.93 -15.25
CA ILE A 57 -2.03 -1.70 -16.01
C ILE A 57 -0.97 -1.45 -17.10
N GLY A 58 0.17 -2.16 -17.05
CA GLY A 58 1.35 -1.80 -17.85
C GLY A 58 2.01 -0.51 -17.34
N THR A 59 2.44 0.36 -18.26
CA THR A 59 3.17 1.61 -17.98
C THR A 59 2.27 2.84 -18.10
N LEU A 60 2.14 3.58 -16.99
CA LEU A 60 1.46 4.86 -16.94
C LEU A 60 2.46 6.01 -16.94
N SER A 61 2.43 6.78 -18.02
CA SER A 61 3.16 8.02 -18.18
C SER A 61 2.28 9.00 -18.93
N CYS A 62 2.33 10.26 -18.51
CA CYS A 62 1.76 11.38 -19.23
C CYS A 62 2.80 11.98 -20.18
N ASP A 63 2.34 12.69 -21.21
CA ASP A 63 3.19 13.38 -22.19
C ASP A 63 4.03 14.50 -21.55
N CYS A 64 3.56 15.10 -20.45
CA CYS A 64 4.34 16.07 -19.67
C CYS A 64 5.43 15.41 -18.79
N SER A 65 5.85 14.18 -19.11
CA SER A 65 6.75 13.32 -18.34
C SER A 65 6.29 12.94 -16.94
N HIS A 66 5.14 13.47 -16.49
CA HIS A 66 4.58 13.21 -15.17
C HIS A 66 4.20 11.73 -15.03
N LYS A 67 4.57 11.16 -13.88
CA LYS A 67 4.22 9.81 -13.47
C LYS A 67 3.07 9.85 -12.47
N PRO A 68 2.30 8.78 -12.30
CA PRO A 68 1.16 8.82 -11.39
C PRO A 68 1.61 9.11 -9.95
N CYS A 69 0.93 10.06 -9.32
CA CYS A 69 1.14 10.49 -7.95
C CYS A 69 -0.20 10.51 -7.18
N ASP A 70 -0.14 10.89 -5.91
CA ASP A 70 -1.29 11.04 -5.02
C ASP A 70 -2.34 12.07 -5.49
N SER A 71 -1.88 13.10 -6.19
CA SER A 71 -2.71 14.20 -6.69
C SER A 71 -3.37 13.90 -8.04
N CYS A 72 -3.00 12.80 -8.71
CA CYS A 72 -3.64 12.41 -9.97
C CYS A 72 -5.03 11.79 -9.72
N ASN A 73 -5.94 11.98 -10.68
CA ASN A 73 -7.27 11.43 -10.58
C ASN A 73 -7.37 10.08 -11.30
N TYR A 74 -8.14 9.14 -10.73
CA TYR A 74 -8.42 7.82 -11.30
C TYR A 74 -9.93 7.62 -11.36
N ALA A 75 -10.43 7.05 -12.45
CA ALA A 75 -11.85 6.78 -12.67
C ALA A 75 -12.07 5.39 -13.29
N GLY A 76 -13.29 4.85 -13.15
CA GLY A 76 -13.67 3.52 -13.64
C GLY A 76 -13.36 2.41 -12.62
N ASP A 77 -12.89 1.26 -13.11
CA ASP A 77 -12.60 0.06 -12.31
C ASP A 77 -11.27 0.15 -11.55
N ILE A 78 -10.70 1.35 -11.42
CA ILE A 78 -9.47 1.61 -10.70
C ILE A 78 -9.66 2.76 -9.71
N SER A 79 -9.22 2.54 -8.48
CA SER A 79 -9.22 3.55 -7.43
C SER A 79 -7.83 3.72 -6.83
N TYR A 80 -7.47 4.97 -6.51
CA TYR A 80 -6.24 5.26 -5.77
C TYR A 80 -6.35 4.68 -4.36
N PHE A 81 -5.27 4.05 -3.88
CA PHE A 81 -5.26 3.38 -2.60
C PHE A 81 -3.90 3.57 -1.90
N VAL A 82 -3.93 3.96 -0.61
CA VAL A 82 -2.74 4.06 0.22
C VAL A 82 -2.95 3.21 1.48
N PRO A 83 -2.12 2.19 1.73
CA PRO A 83 -2.22 1.41 2.95
C PRO A 83 -1.85 2.28 4.17
N ILE A 84 -2.67 2.22 5.23
CA ILE A 84 -2.38 2.88 6.51
C ILE A 84 -1.22 2.19 7.24
N SER A 85 -1.18 0.86 7.16
CA SER A 85 -0.17 0.01 7.78
C SER A 85 0.12 -1.21 6.92
N GLU A 86 1.37 -1.65 6.88
CA GLU A 86 1.77 -2.88 6.20
C GLU A 86 2.24 -3.95 7.20
N PRO A 87 1.98 -5.24 6.93
CA PRO A 87 1.19 -5.79 5.81
C PRO A 87 -0.33 -5.56 5.96
N LEU A 88 -1.02 -5.36 4.84
CA LEU A 88 -2.47 -5.14 4.82
C LEU A 88 -3.23 -6.46 4.64
N LEU A 89 -4.23 -6.73 5.49
CA LEU A 89 -5.14 -7.86 5.31
C LEU A 89 -6.24 -7.48 4.32
N VAL A 90 -6.30 -8.19 3.19
CA VAL A 90 -7.29 -7.98 2.15
C VAL A 90 -8.15 -9.24 1.95
N PRO A 91 -9.47 -9.09 1.77
CA PRO A 91 -10.33 -10.21 1.41
C PRO A 91 -9.97 -10.67 0.00
N ILE A 92 -9.83 -11.98 -0.20
CA ILE A 92 -9.75 -12.59 -1.54
C ILE A 92 -11.16 -13.04 -1.91
N HIS A 93 -11.75 -12.38 -2.90
CA HIS A 93 -12.95 -12.87 -3.56
C HIS A 93 -12.54 -13.86 -4.64
N GLY A 94 -12.96 -15.12 -4.54
CA GLY A 94 -12.77 -16.10 -5.62
C GLY A 94 -12.61 -17.54 -5.17
N ASP A 95 -13.05 -18.45 -6.04
CA ASP A 95 -12.71 -19.86 -6.00
C ASP A 95 -11.19 -20.05 -6.23
N LYS A 96 -10.67 -21.19 -5.79
CA LYS A 96 -9.21 -21.46 -5.62
C LYS A 96 -8.35 -21.19 -6.87
N SER A 97 -8.93 -21.04 -8.06
CA SER A 97 -8.23 -20.89 -9.35
C SER A 97 -7.88 -19.44 -9.72
N SER A 98 -8.65 -18.43 -9.33
CA SER A 98 -8.41 -17.02 -9.71
C SER A 98 -8.05 -16.17 -8.49
N SER A 99 -6.98 -16.55 -7.79
CA SER A 99 -6.46 -15.78 -6.63
C SER A 99 -5.74 -14.49 -7.05
N ILE A 100 -6.31 -13.74 -7.97
CA ILE A 100 -5.79 -12.47 -8.46
C ILE A 100 -5.91 -11.45 -7.35
N THR A 101 -4.79 -10.89 -6.91
CA THR A 101 -4.79 -9.81 -5.92
C THR A 101 -5.27 -8.53 -6.61
N PRO A 102 -6.37 -7.90 -6.16
CA PRO A 102 -6.93 -6.71 -6.80
C PRO A 102 -6.19 -5.43 -6.36
N PHE A 103 -4.97 -5.55 -5.87
CA PHE A 103 -4.17 -4.46 -5.35
C PHE A 103 -2.83 -4.42 -6.05
N GLY A 104 -2.28 -3.22 -6.21
CA GLY A 104 -0.97 -3.02 -6.79
C GLY A 104 -0.38 -1.66 -6.48
N ILE A 105 0.79 -1.42 -7.05
CA ILE A 105 1.53 -0.17 -6.98
C ILE A 105 1.93 0.30 -8.38
N ILE A 106 2.18 1.58 -8.54
CA ILE A 106 2.77 2.16 -9.74
C ILE A 106 4.13 2.74 -9.37
N CYS A 107 5.18 2.30 -10.06
CA CYS A 107 6.52 2.84 -9.84
C CYS A 107 6.57 4.33 -10.16
N THR A 108 6.98 5.14 -9.19
CA THR A 108 7.05 6.61 -9.30
C THR A 108 8.09 7.08 -10.31
N THR A 109 9.13 6.28 -10.59
CA THR A 109 10.20 6.62 -11.53
C THR A 109 9.81 6.33 -12.99
N CYS A 110 9.38 5.09 -13.28
CA CYS A 110 9.14 4.66 -14.66
C CYS A 110 7.66 4.57 -15.04
N GLY A 111 6.74 4.57 -14.07
CA GLY A 111 5.30 4.43 -14.31
C GLY A 111 4.81 3.00 -14.49
N LEU A 112 5.69 1.99 -14.40
CA LEU A 112 5.30 0.59 -14.52
C LEU A 112 4.50 0.14 -13.28
N SER A 113 3.33 -0.45 -13.52
CA SER A 113 2.47 -1.02 -12.48
C SER A 113 2.96 -2.40 -12.04
N TRP A 114 2.73 -2.77 -10.77
CA TRP A 114 3.03 -4.08 -10.20
C TRP A 114 1.89 -4.54 -9.32
N ARG A 115 1.56 -5.84 -9.35
CA ARG A 115 0.65 -6.42 -8.35
C ARG A 115 1.28 -6.43 -6.96
N ALA A 116 0.47 -6.20 -5.93
CA ALA A 116 0.89 -6.30 -4.55
C ALA A 116 1.33 -7.74 -4.24
N ARG A 117 2.41 -7.87 -3.46
CA ARG A 117 2.99 -9.18 -3.15
C ARG A 117 2.23 -9.80 -1.99
N LYS A 118 1.75 -11.03 -2.17
CA LYS A 118 1.24 -11.85 -1.06
C LYS A 118 2.40 -12.15 -0.11
N VAL A 119 2.26 -11.73 1.13
CA VAL A 119 3.17 -12.14 2.20
C VAL A 119 2.64 -13.47 2.70
N GLY A 120 3.45 -14.53 2.56
CA GLY A 120 3.14 -15.84 3.12
C GLY A 120 2.72 -15.65 4.57
N GLY A 121 1.59 -16.28 4.93
CA GLY A 121 0.81 -15.94 6.12
C GLY A 121 1.72 -15.59 7.28
N LEU A 122 1.50 -14.39 7.87
CA LEU A 122 2.17 -13.93 9.08
C LEU A 122 2.32 -15.16 9.96
N ARG A 123 3.55 -15.70 10.04
CA ARG A 123 3.78 -16.90 10.87
C ARG A 123 3.21 -16.48 12.19
N LYS A 124 2.14 -17.16 12.65
CA LYS A 124 1.51 -16.85 13.94
C LYS A 124 2.69 -16.70 14.87
N MET A 125 2.96 -15.47 15.33
CA MET A 125 4.02 -15.30 16.31
C MET A 125 3.65 -16.30 17.38
N PRO A 126 4.55 -17.23 17.75
CA PRO A 126 4.24 -18.18 18.81
C PRO A 126 3.73 -17.30 19.92
N SER A 127 2.45 -17.50 20.28
CA SER A 127 1.82 -16.74 21.34
C SER A 127 2.87 -16.75 22.44
N LEU A 128 3.34 -15.56 22.84
CA LEU A 128 4.05 -15.45 24.09
C LEU A 128 3.00 -15.82 25.12
N HIS A 129 2.80 -17.13 25.29
CA HIS A 129 2.42 -17.71 26.54
C HIS A 129 3.49 -17.18 27.45
N SER A 130 3.18 -16.04 28.08
CA SER A 130 3.88 -15.58 29.25
C SER A 130 4.06 -16.84 30.07
N PRO A 131 5.31 -17.33 30.25
CA PRO A 131 5.51 -18.47 31.11
C PRO A 131 4.78 -18.11 32.39
N ARG A 132 3.83 -18.95 32.78
CA ARG A 132 3.23 -18.86 34.11
C ARG A 132 4.40 -19.13 35.04
N TYR A 133 5.13 -18.07 35.38
CA TYR A 133 6.03 -18.09 36.51
C TYR A 133 5.13 -18.34 37.71
N THR A 134 5.03 -19.61 38.10
CA THR A 134 4.62 -20.02 39.42
C THR A 134 5.72 -19.53 40.35
N THR A 135 5.68 -18.24 40.71
CA THR A 135 6.47 -17.69 41.79
C THR A 135 5.80 -18.13 43.08
N SER A 136 6.34 -19.22 43.60
CA SER A 136 6.22 -19.55 45.01
C SER A 136 6.73 -18.36 45.84
N SER A 137 5.97 -18.07 46.90
CA SER A 137 6.39 -17.40 48.13
C SER A 137 6.83 -15.91 48.10
N LEU A 138 5.97 -15.12 48.76
CA LEU A 138 6.31 -14.02 49.69
C LEU A 138 6.76 -12.67 49.11
N GLY A 139 5.76 -11.88 48.72
CA GLY A 139 5.88 -10.43 48.55
C GLY A 139 4.50 -9.81 48.38
N LEU A 140 3.94 -9.28 49.47
CA LEU A 140 2.56 -8.83 49.59
C LEU A 140 2.33 -7.47 48.88
N LEU A 141 2.36 -7.44 47.55
CA LEU A 141 1.84 -6.31 46.78
C LEU A 141 0.31 -6.40 46.76
N ARG A 142 -0.34 -5.46 47.48
CA ARG A 142 -1.80 -5.33 47.52
C ARG A 142 -2.34 -5.17 46.10
N LYS A 143 -2.97 -6.23 45.60
CA LYS A 143 -3.87 -6.20 44.44
C LYS A 143 -4.95 -5.14 44.70
N THR A 144 -4.82 -3.98 44.06
CA THR A 144 -5.98 -3.14 43.79
C THR A 144 -6.88 -3.94 42.85
N GLN A 145 -7.97 -4.47 43.41
CA GLN A 145 -9.07 -5.06 42.66
C GLN A 145 -9.69 -3.96 41.80
N SER A 146 -9.18 -3.77 40.59
CA SER A 146 -9.89 -3.03 39.56
C SER A 146 -11.05 -3.90 39.09
N ILE A 147 -12.20 -3.66 39.72
CA ILE A 147 -13.58 -3.83 39.25
C ILE A 147 -13.67 -4.60 37.92
N GLY A 148 -14.04 -5.87 38.05
CA GLY A 148 -14.56 -6.64 36.94
C GLY A 148 -15.88 -6.05 36.48
N PHE A 149 -15.91 -5.57 35.24
CA PHE A 149 -17.14 -5.37 34.47
C PHE A 149 -16.84 -5.43 32.97
N MET A 150 -16.20 -6.50 32.51
CA MET A 150 -16.28 -6.91 31.11
C MET A 150 -17.25 -8.08 31.05
N ARG A 151 -18.53 -7.72 30.93
CA ARG A 151 -19.65 -8.63 30.66
C ARG A 151 -19.27 -9.56 29.52
N ASN A 152 -19.65 -10.83 29.67
CA ASN A 152 -19.79 -11.81 28.60
C ASN A 152 -20.45 -11.17 27.36
N ILE A 153 -19.64 -10.77 26.38
CA ILE A 153 -20.11 -10.51 25.03
C ILE A 153 -20.43 -11.90 24.49
N LYS A 154 -21.71 -12.26 24.56
CA LYS A 154 -22.27 -13.44 23.91
C LYS A 154 -21.78 -13.46 22.47
N LYS A 155 -21.13 -14.57 22.14
CA LYS A 155 -20.46 -14.88 20.88
C LYS A 155 -21.52 -15.29 19.85
N ASP A 156 -22.53 -14.45 19.64
CA ASP A 156 -23.59 -14.65 18.66
C ASP A 156 -23.35 -13.70 17.49
N ARG A 157 -22.38 -14.04 16.64
CA ARG A 157 -22.49 -13.70 15.22
C ARG A 157 -22.38 -14.99 14.43
N PRO A 158 -23.38 -15.33 13.60
CA PRO A 158 -23.30 -16.51 12.76
C PRO A 158 -22.02 -16.43 11.93
N LEU A 159 -21.31 -17.54 11.95
CA LEU A 159 -20.07 -17.80 11.24
C LEU A 159 -20.33 -17.61 9.74
N ASN A 160 -20.21 -16.36 9.27
CA ASN A 160 -20.15 -16.07 7.85
C ASN A 160 -19.00 -16.91 7.30
N LYS A 161 -19.31 -17.78 6.32
CA LYS A 161 -18.38 -18.61 5.56
C LYS A 161 -17.02 -17.92 5.48
N ASP A 162 -15.98 -18.59 5.97
CA ASP A 162 -14.61 -18.08 6.07
C ASP A 162 -14.19 -17.31 4.81
N VAL A 163 -14.31 -15.97 4.85
CA VAL A 163 -13.78 -15.12 3.79
C VAL A 163 -12.27 -15.24 3.89
N LYS A 164 -11.67 -15.96 2.93
CA LYS A 164 -10.23 -16.14 2.88
C LYS A 164 -9.58 -14.77 2.73
N SER A 165 -8.88 -14.35 3.78
CA SER A 165 -8.06 -13.15 3.75
C SER A 165 -6.61 -13.50 3.40
N THR A 166 -5.91 -12.56 2.79
CA THR A 166 -4.46 -12.66 2.57
C THR A 166 -3.78 -11.37 3.00
N SER A 167 -2.55 -11.49 3.48
CA SER A 167 -1.71 -10.34 3.78
C SER A 167 -0.96 -9.92 2.52
N VAL A 168 -1.03 -8.64 2.17
CA VAL A 168 -0.28 -8.05 1.04
C VAL A 168 0.65 -6.95 1.51
N CYS A 169 1.80 -6.83 0.84
CA CYS A 169 2.73 -5.71 0.99
C CYS A 169 2.83 -4.92 -0.32
N PHE A 170 2.95 -3.60 -0.19
CA PHE A 170 3.17 -2.67 -1.30
C PHE A 170 4.60 -2.14 -1.30
N THR A 171 5.29 -2.11 -0.15
CA THR A 171 6.72 -1.78 -0.05
C THR A 171 7.66 -2.95 -0.39
N GLY A 172 8.90 -2.62 -0.72
CA GLY A 172 9.97 -3.60 -0.98
C GLY A 172 9.87 -4.32 -2.33
N ILE A 173 8.99 -3.88 -3.23
CA ILE A 173 8.86 -4.42 -4.59
C ILE A 173 9.92 -3.75 -5.47
N LYS A 174 10.85 -4.54 -6.02
CA LYS A 174 11.89 -4.04 -6.93
C LYS A 174 11.36 -3.94 -8.35
N CYS A 175 11.27 -2.72 -8.87
CA CYS A 175 10.88 -2.45 -10.25
C CYS A 175 11.99 -2.81 -11.24
N THR A 176 11.64 -3.05 -12.50
CA THR A 176 12.58 -3.33 -13.60
C THR A 176 13.56 -2.18 -13.86
N CYS A 177 13.18 -0.94 -13.55
CA CYS A 177 14.06 0.23 -13.59
C CYS A 177 15.03 0.31 -12.41
N GLY A 178 15.01 -0.64 -11.48
CA GLY A 178 15.87 -0.69 -10.29
C GLY A 178 15.32 0.03 -9.06
N THR A 179 14.30 0.88 -9.19
CA THR A 179 13.64 1.54 -8.05
C THR A 179 12.92 0.53 -7.17
N VAL A 180 13.06 0.63 -5.85
CA VAL A 180 12.35 -0.19 -4.87
C VAL A 180 11.17 0.62 -4.31
N SER A 181 9.98 0.02 -4.24
CA SER A 181 8.80 0.69 -3.71
C SER A 181 8.91 0.96 -2.21
N ASP A 182 8.43 2.14 -1.82
CA ASP A 182 8.36 2.64 -0.45
C ASP A 182 6.91 3.08 -0.11
N TYR A 183 6.72 3.66 1.07
CA TYR A 183 5.42 4.15 1.53
C TYR A 183 4.87 5.34 0.72
N ARG A 184 5.69 5.96 -0.15
CA ARG A 184 5.30 7.09 -1.02
C ARG A 184 4.86 6.61 -2.40
N THR A 185 5.04 5.33 -2.68
CA THR A 185 4.70 4.75 -3.98
C THR A 185 3.18 4.71 -4.13
N ALA A 186 2.67 5.21 -5.26
CA ALA A 186 1.23 5.27 -5.52
C ALA A 186 0.63 3.86 -5.59
N GLY A 187 -0.27 3.54 -4.67
CA GLY A 187 -1.04 2.29 -4.69
C GLY A 187 -2.35 2.44 -5.45
N PHE A 188 -2.86 1.32 -5.96
CA PHE A 188 -4.19 1.25 -6.57
C PHE A 188 -4.93 -0.02 -6.17
N ARG A 189 -6.25 0.05 -6.24
CA ARG A 189 -7.17 -1.07 -6.11
C ARG A 189 -8.00 -1.20 -7.38
N VAL A 190 -8.04 -2.40 -7.92
CA VAL A 190 -8.96 -2.83 -8.99
C VAL A 190 -10.30 -3.14 -8.35
N VAL A 191 -11.36 -2.50 -8.84
CA VAL A 191 -12.74 -2.72 -8.45
C VAL A 191 -13.35 -3.61 -9.52
N ASP A 192 -13.70 -4.86 -9.20
CA ASP A 192 -14.31 -5.75 -10.18
C ASP A 192 -15.71 -5.21 -10.55
N GLY A 193 -15.85 -4.68 -11.77
CA GLY A 193 -17.04 -3.98 -12.29
C GLY A 193 -18.33 -4.80 -12.46
N ALA A 194 -18.50 -5.92 -11.74
CA ALA A 194 -19.68 -6.77 -11.83
C ALA A 194 -20.77 -6.47 -10.77
N GLY A 195 -20.47 -5.65 -9.76
CA GLY A 195 -21.46 -5.17 -8.80
C GLY A 195 -21.82 -3.73 -9.12
N LYS A 196 -23.10 -3.44 -9.35
CA LYS A 196 -23.64 -2.06 -9.44
C LYS A 196 -22.87 -1.16 -8.48
N ALA A 197 -22.17 -0.17 -9.02
CA ALA A 197 -21.32 0.74 -8.28
C ALA A 197 -22.07 1.23 -7.05
N GLU A 198 -21.78 0.64 -5.90
CA GLU A 198 -22.07 1.26 -4.62
C GLU A 198 -21.24 2.53 -4.68
N GLU A 199 -21.92 3.69 -4.74
CA GLU A 199 -21.30 4.99 -4.96
C GLU A 199 -20.04 5.03 -4.08
N PRO A 200 -18.83 5.09 -4.67
CA PRO A 200 -17.61 5.05 -3.88
C PRO A 200 -17.79 6.15 -2.84
N PRO A 201 -17.67 5.85 -1.53
CA PRO A 201 -17.91 6.84 -0.50
C PRO A 201 -17.08 8.03 -0.91
N LYS A 202 -17.75 9.14 -1.29
CA LYS A 202 -17.10 10.33 -1.84
C LYS A 202 -15.84 10.48 -1.03
N PRO A 203 -14.63 10.44 -1.63
CA PRO A 203 -13.42 10.67 -0.89
C PRO A 203 -13.55 12.08 -0.38
N THR A 204 -14.12 12.20 0.81
CA THR A 204 -13.91 13.29 1.70
C THR A 204 -12.47 13.08 2.12
N LEU A 205 -11.56 13.42 1.20
CA LEU A 205 -10.32 14.12 1.48
C LEU A 205 -10.64 15.48 2.11
N ARG A 206 -11.61 15.52 3.04
CA ARG A 206 -11.27 16.04 4.34
C ARG A 206 -10.16 15.10 4.83
N HIS A 207 -8.90 15.46 4.54
CA HIS A 207 -8.04 15.56 5.71
C HIS A 207 -8.93 16.27 6.73
N PRO A 208 -9.38 15.63 7.84
CA PRO A 208 -10.01 16.40 8.88
C PRO A 208 -9.01 17.53 9.07
N LYS A 209 -9.38 18.76 8.67
CA LYS A 209 -8.53 19.93 8.90
C LYS A 209 -8.23 19.76 10.36
N ARG A 210 -6.98 19.42 10.67
CA ARG A 210 -6.57 19.07 12.02
C ARG A 210 -6.73 20.36 12.76
N TYR A 211 -7.94 20.56 13.28
CA TYR A 211 -8.27 21.75 14.02
C TYR A 211 -7.74 21.46 15.40
N THR A 212 -6.41 21.58 15.49
CA THR A 212 -5.72 21.56 16.75
C THR A 212 -6.02 22.92 17.36
N ASP A 213 -6.88 22.94 18.38
CA ASP A 213 -7.13 24.15 19.16
C ASP A 213 -5.79 24.84 19.51
N LEU A 214 -5.76 26.17 19.49
CA LEU A 214 -4.55 26.94 19.87
C LEU A 214 -4.03 26.52 21.25
N ARG A 215 -4.93 26.10 22.16
CA ARG A 215 -4.59 25.56 23.48
C ARG A 215 -3.87 24.22 23.44
N LEU A 216 -4.16 23.37 22.45
CA LEU A 216 -3.49 22.08 22.23
C LEU A 216 -2.16 22.25 21.49
N LEU A 217 -2.07 23.22 20.57
CA LEU A 217 -0.79 23.62 19.95
C LEU A 217 0.18 24.14 21.01
N ALA A 218 -0.29 24.98 21.95
CA ALA A 218 0.51 25.44 23.09
C ALA A 218 0.97 24.31 24.03
N LYS A 219 0.33 23.14 23.99
CA LYS A 219 0.73 21.92 24.72
C LYS A 219 1.63 20.99 23.92
N GLY A 220 2.05 21.38 22.72
CA GLY A 220 3.01 20.63 21.91
C GLY A 220 2.42 19.40 21.21
N VAL A 221 1.11 19.38 20.88
CA VAL A 221 0.47 18.24 20.19
C VAL A 221 1.15 17.89 18.85
N ASP A 222 1.72 18.86 18.15
CA ASP A 222 2.49 18.65 16.92
C ASP A 222 4.03 18.73 17.12
N SER A 223 4.49 18.92 18.37
CA SER A 223 5.92 18.96 18.69
C SER A 223 6.53 17.54 18.59
N PRO A 224 7.73 17.37 17.99
CA PRO A 224 8.40 16.07 17.96
C PRO A 224 8.81 15.59 19.37
N THR A 225 9.06 16.53 20.28
CA THR A 225 9.47 16.26 21.66
C THR A 225 8.55 16.97 22.65
N ILE A 226 8.28 16.35 23.79
CA ILE A 226 7.62 16.97 24.94
C ILE A 226 8.64 17.11 26.06
N THR A 227 8.61 18.23 26.77
CA THR A 227 9.50 18.45 27.92
C THR A 227 8.74 18.09 29.18
N LEU A 228 9.25 17.13 29.96
CA LEU A 228 8.70 16.74 31.25
C LEU A 228 9.75 17.10 32.32
N GLY A 229 9.57 18.25 32.98
CA GLY A 229 10.58 18.80 33.89
C GLY A 229 11.79 19.35 33.13
N GLN A 230 12.97 18.78 33.35
CA GLN A 230 14.23 19.15 32.67
C GLN A 230 14.64 18.16 31.57
N VAL A 231 13.80 17.16 31.25
CA VAL A 231 14.13 16.08 30.31
C VAL A 231 13.19 16.12 29.10
N GLU A 232 13.76 16.00 27.91
CA GLU A 232 13.02 15.90 26.64
C GLU A 232 12.73 14.45 26.29
N HIS A 233 11.49 14.17 25.89
CA HIS A 233 11.03 12.84 25.47
C HIS A 233 10.36 12.91 24.09
N PRO A 234 10.47 11.86 23.26
CA PRO A 234 9.71 11.78 22.01
C PRO A 234 8.21 11.80 22.30
N ASN A 235 7.46 12.60 21.54
CA ASN A 235 6.04 12.83 21.79
C ASN A 235 5.19 11.58 21.42
N PRO A 236 4.61 10.85 22.39
CA PRO A 236 3.85 9.64 22.12
C PRO A 236 2.51 9.91 21.41
N LEU A 237 2.02 11.16 21.41
CA LEU A 237 0.77 11.53 20.75
C LEU A 237 0.88 11.57 19.22
N ARG A 238 2.10 11.54 18.66
CA ARG A 238 2.31 11.51 17.21
C ARG A 238 1.90 10.19 16.56
N SER A 239 1.94 9.08 17.30
CA SER A 239 1.56 7.76 16.79
C SER A 239 0.08 7.42 17.01
N ALA A 240 -0.59 8.06 17.98
CA ALA A 240 -2.00 7.84 18.29
C ALA A 240 -2.69 9.15 18.77
N PRO A 241 -3.10 10.04 17.84
CA PRO A 241 -3.73 11.31 18.20
C PRO A 241 -5.10 11.10 18.88
N VAL A 242 -5.35 11.81 19.97
CA VAL A 242 -6.64 11.79 20.70
C VAL A 242 -7.55 12.87 20.13
N PHE A 243 -8.67 12.46 19.54
CA PHE A 243 -9.68 13.39 19.01
C PHE A 243 -10.71 13.71 20.09
N LYS A 244 -11.01 15.00 20.29
CA LYS A 244 -12.20 15.40 21.05
C LYS A 244 -13.41 15.27 20.16
N ILE A 245 -14.35 14.41 20.56
CA ILE A 245 -15.68 14.37 19.96
C ILE A 245 -16.43 15.55 20.57
N ASN A 246 -16.72 16.57 19.76
CA ASN A 246 -17.67 17.61 20.17
C ASN A 246 -19.04 16.95 20.27
N VAL A 247 -19.47 16.67 21.49
CA VAL A 247 -20.88 16.38 21.76
C VAL A 247 -21.55 17.74 21.86
N GLU A 248 -22.07 18.22 20.73
CA GLU A 248 -23.03 19.31 20.74
C GLU A 248 -24.28 18.79 21.46
N SER A 249 -24.51 19.32 22.66
CA SER A 249 -25.68 19.05 23.46
C SER A 249 -26.93 19.52 22.70
N ALA A 250 -27.78 18.57 22.32
CA ALA A 250 -29.15 18.81 21.89
C ALA A 250 -30.04 19.17 23.09
#